data_AF-A0A022XW55-F1
#
_entry.id   AF-A0A022XW55-F1
#
_cell.length_a   1.000
_cell.length_b   1.000
_cell.length_c   1.000
_cell.angle_alpha   90.00
_cell.angle_beta   90.00
_cell.angle_gamma   90.00
#
_symmetry.space_group_name_H-M   'P 1'
#
loop_
_entity.id
_entity.type
_entity.pdbx_description
1 polymer ?
#
loop_
_entity_poly.entity_id
_entity_poly.type
_entity_poly.pdbx_seq_one_letter_code
_entity_poly.pdbx_strand_id
1 'polypeptide(L)'
;MALSGSFAAFLIVCPTCFFLGIIFSLFPYDYPLLWSTAPTPPSHYDYLEAHLRFLHSSPPLIPRILHIVIAVGLLGLMMKLYKPTESNMLFDGASLVLYMCGITVYIANIVKGLRIVTEGDYGASAAADAAAAAAAAAASGESEDDVGSVQQVLGREDSMKVLAASNTILALVLIGVLVLQAGQWYADRKSQQEAELIRKKEEESAEKDRTDKDTSPKTARQSSSSAASKKKQ
;
A
#
# COMPACT_ATOMS: atom_id res chain seq x y z
N MET A 1 14.06 5.86 20.22
CA MET A 1 13.22 4.77 19.65
C MET A 1 12.22 5.26 18.59
N ALA A 2 11.90 6.55 18.50
CA ALA A 2 10.94 7.10 17.52
C ALA A 2 11.44 7.18 16.05
N LEU A 3 12.76 7.12 15.80
CA LEU A 3 13.32 7.28 14.45
C LEU A 3 12.93 6.15 13.47
N SER A 4 12.73 4.93 13.97
CA SER A 4 12.48 3.76 13.12
C SER A 4 11.13 3.81 12.40
N GLY A 5 10.09 4.38 13.03
CA GLY A 5 8.76 4.48 12.44
C GLY A 5 8.70 5.50 11.30
N SER A 6 9.29 6.69 11.50
CA SER A 6 9.34 7.73 10.47
C SER A 6 10.19 7.34 9.27
N PHE A 7 11.30 6.62 9.48
CA PHE A 7 12.14 6.16 8.38
C PHE A 7 11.45 5.09 7.52
N ALA A 8 10.82 4.10 8.15
CA ALA A 8 10.11 3.06 7.41
C ALA A 8 8.90 3.62 6.63
N ALA A 9 8.18 4.60 7.19
CA ALA A 9 7.11 5.29 6.46
C ALA A 9 7.64 6.01 5.21
N PHE A 10 8.80 6.66 5.30
CA PHE A 10 9.45 7.30 4.15
C PHE A 10 9.84 6.29 3.07
N LEU A 11 10.36 5.12 3.46
CA LEU A 11 10.68 4.02 2.55
C LEU A 11 9.45 3.45 1.82
N ILE A 12 8.23 3.71 2.30
CA ILE A 12 6.98 3.31 1.63
C ILE A 12 6.48 4.44 0.73
N VAL A 13 6.39 5.66 1.27
CA VAL A 13 5.81 6.81 0.56
C VAL A 13 6.64 7.19 -0.66
N CYS A 14 7.98 7.20 -0.55
CA CYS A 14 8.84 7.61 -1.65
C CYS A 14 8.71 6.69 -2.90
N PRO A 15 8.85 5.35 -2.79
CA PRO A 15 8.54 4.44 -3.90
C PRO A 15 7.12 4.56 -4.43
N THR A 16 6.12 4.70 -3.55
CA THR A 16 4.71 4.80 -3.95
C THR A 16 4.44 6.05 -4.80
N CYS A 17 4.98 7.20 -4.40
CA CYS A 17 4.91 8.44 -5.17
C CYS A 17 5.67 8.35 -6.49
N PHE A 18 6.83 7.68 -6.52
CA PHE A 18 7.59 7.43 -7.75
C PHE A 18 6.76 6.62 -8.76
N PHE A 19 6.11 5.53 -8.34
CA PHE A 19 5.24 4.73 -9.21
C PHE A 19 4.01 5.50 -9.69
N LEU A 20 3.38 6.30 -8.83
CA LEU A 20 2.29 7.18 -9.26
C LEU A 20 2.76 8.20 -10.29
N GLY A 21 3.98 8.73 -10.17
CA GLY A 21 4.58 9.58 -11.19
C GLY A 21 4.77 8.87 -12.53
N ILE A 22 5.23 7.62 -12.52
CA ILE A 22 5.31 6.79 -13.73
C ILE A 22 3.92 6.62 -14.34
N ILE A 23 2.93 6.17 -13.57
CA ILE A 23 1.57 5.94 -14.09
C ILE A 23 0.95 7.23 -14.62
N PHE A 24 1.14 8.36 -13.93
CA PHE A 24 0.68 9.66 -14.39
C PHE A 24 1.31 10.06 -15.74
N SER A 25 2.57 9.69 -15.98
CA SER A 25 3.21 9.93 -17.29
C SER A 25 2.61 9.08 -18.43
N LEU A 26 2.00 7.93 -18.12
CA LEU A 26 1.26 7.11 -19.08
C LEU A 26 -0.19 7.59 -19.27
N PHE A 27 -0.72 8.37 -18.35
CA PHE A 27 -2.12 8.82 -18.36
C PHE A 27 -2.57 9.51 -19.67
N PRO A 28 -1.76 10.35 -20.35
CA PRO A 28 -2.16 10.92 -21.64
C PRO A 28 -2.42 9.87 -22.73
N TYR A 29 -1.76 8.71 -22.66
CA TYR A 29 -2.00 7.60 -23.57
C TYR A 29 -3.24 6.80 -23.16
N ASP A 30 -3.43 6.57 -21.87
CA ASP A 30 -4.55 5.79 -21.33
C ASP A 30 -5.89 6.56 -21.40
N TYR A 31 -5.84 7.89 -21.33
CA TYR A 31 -7.04 8.73 -21.23
C TYR A 31 -8.04 8.50 -22.39
N PRO A 32 -7.61 8.56 -23.66
CA PRO A 32 -8.50 8.34 -24.80
C PRO A 32 -9.00 6.90 -24.93
N LEU A 33 -8.39 5.92 -24.26
CA LEU A 33 -8.78 4.51 -24.33
C LEU A 33 -9.92 4.18 -23.37
N LEU A 34 -9.97 4.83 -22.20
CA LEU A 34 -10.89 4.45 -21.12
C LEU A 34 -11.93 5.52 -20.79
N TRP A 35 -11.64 6.81 -20.98
CA TRP A 35 -12.51 7.90 -20.52
C TRP A 35 -13.00 8.82 -21.63
N SER A 36 -12.52 8.66 -22.87
CA SER A 36 -13.07 9.40 -24.01
C SER A 36 -14.39 8.79 -24.48
N THR A 37 -15.38 9.65 -24.71
CA THR A 37 -16.65 9.27 -25.36
C THR A 37 -16.54 9.20 -26.88
N ALA A 38 -15.55 9.88 -27.47
CA ALA A 38 -15.25 9.79 -28.89
C ALA A 38 -14.43 8.53 -29.19
N PRO A 39 -14.67 7.84 -30.33
CA PRO A 39 -13.86 6.71 -30.74
C PRO A 39 -12.37 7.07 -30.83
N THR A 40 -11.52 6.26 -30.21
CA THR A 40 -10.07 6.46 -30.24
C THR A 40 -9.57 6.32 -31.68
N PRO A 41 -8.87 7.33 -32.24
CA PRO A 41 -8.33 7.24 -33.58
C PRO A 41 -7.35 6.06 -33.73
N PRO A 42 -7.33 5.34 -34.87
CA PRO A 42 -6.40 4.24 -35.11
C PRO A 42 -4.92 4.62 -34.91
N SER A 43 -4.55 5.84 -35.29
CA SER A 43 -3.20 6.38 -35.12
C SER A 43 -2.77 6.51 -33.66
N HIS A 44 -3.71 6.68 -32.73
CA HIS A 44 -3.41 6.75 -31.30
C HIS A 44 -2.92 5.40 -30.76
N TYR A 45 -3.51 4.30 -31.23
CA TYR A 45 -3.04 2.96 -30.91
C TYR A 45 -1.62 2.74 -31.42
N ASP A 46 -1.27 3.26 -32.60
CA ASP A 46 0.08 3.12 -33.15
C ASP A 46 1.13 3.88 -32.30
N TYR A 47 0.80 5.09 -31.81
CA TYR A 47 1.67 5.84 -30.90
C TYR A 47 1.85 5.14 -29.55
N LEU A 48 0.77 4.63 -28.96
CA LEU A 48 0.81 3.88 -27.71
C LEU A 48 1.64 2.60 -27.88
N GLU A 49 1.42 1.86 -28.95
CA GLU A 49 2.13 0.63 -29.25
C GLU A 49 3.63 0.87 -29.45
N ALA A 50 4.01 1.92 -30.19
CA ALA A 50 5.39 2.33 -30.34
C ALA A 50 6.04 2.69 -28.98
N HIS A 51 5.31 3.38 -28.10
CA HIS A 51 5.79 3.73 -26.77
C HIS A 51 5.99 2.48 -25.87
N LEU A 52 5.02 1.56 -25.86
CA LEU A 52 5.10 0.33 -25.08
C LEU A 52 6.24 -0.59 -25.57
N ARG A 53 6.44 -0.69 -26.88
CA ARG A 53 7.58 -1.41 -27.46
C ARG A 53 8.91 -0.77 -27.09
N PHE A 54 9.00 0.56 -27.13
CA PHE A 54 10.17 1.28 -26.69
C PHE A 54 10.47 1.01 -25.21
N LEU A 55 9.45 1.01 -24.36
CA LEU A 55 9.59 0.73 -22.94
C LEU A 55 10.08 -0.72 -22.68
N HIS A 56 9.52 -1.70 -23.39
CA HIS A 56 9.93 -3.11 -23.26
C HIS A 56 11.34 -3.36 -23.83
N SER A 57 11.71 -2.67 -24.92
CA SER A 57 13.03 -2.77 -25.56
C SER A 57 14.12 -1.97 -24.85
N SER A 58 13.78 -1.27 -23.77
CA SER A 58 14.72 -0.43 -23.05
C SER A 58 15.86 -1.26 -22.41
N PRO A 59 17.05 -0.66 -22.21
CA PRO A 59 18.17 -1.37 -21.61
C PRO A 59 17.79 -2.03 -20.29
N PRO A 60 18.27 -3.25 -19.99
CA PRO A 60 17.82 -4.04 -18.83
C PRO A 60 18.16 -3.42 -17.47
N LEU A 61 18.86 -2.28 -17.46
CA LEU A 61 19.13 -1.47 -16.28
C LEU A 61 17.86 -0.76 -15.78
N ILE A 62 16.99 -0.27 -16.66
CA ILE A 62 15.76 0.44 -16.29
C ILE A 62 14.80 -0.44 -15.49
N PRO A 63 14.39 -1.63 -15.97
CA PRO A 63 13.53 -2.51 -15.18
C PRO A 63 14.21 -2.98 -13.90
N ARG A 64 15.54 -3.14 -13.86
CA ARG A 64 16.27 -3.49 -12.62
C ARG A 64 16.13 -2.41 -11.55
N ILE A 65 16.29 -1.14 -11.91
CA ILE A 65 16.04 -0.02 -10.98
C ILE A 65 14.60 -0.05 -10.48
N LEU A 66 13.64 -0.29 -11.37
CA LEU A 66 12.22 -0.37 -11.03
C LEU A 66 11.97 -1.46 -9.96
N HIS A 67 12.50 -2.67 -10.15
CA HIS A 67 12.37 -3.75 -9.17
C HIS A 67 13.08 -3.45 -7.84
N ILE A 68 14.21 -2.73 -7.85
CA ILE A 68 14.87 -2.28 -6.61
C ILE A 68 13.94 -1.33 -5.85
N VAL A 69 13.29 -0.39 -6.53
CA VAL A 69 12.34 0.55 -5.90
C VAL A 69 11.12 -0.20 -5.33
N ILE A 70 10.63 -1.23 -6.03
CA ILE A 70 9.57 -2.13 -5.50
C ILE A 70 10.06 -2.81 -4.22
N ALA A 71 11.27 -3.39 -4.25
CA ALA A 71 11.84 -4.08 -3.10
C ALA A 71 12.04 -3.14 -1.90
N VAL A 72 12.42 -1.88 -2.11
CA VAL A 72 12.54 -0.86 -1.06
C VAL A 72 11.18 -0.56 -0.42
N GLY A 73 10.13 -0.38 -1.23
CA GLY A 73 8.77 -0.17 -0.73
C GLY A 73 8.26 -1.35 0.10
N LEU A 74 8.49 -2.57 -0.39
CA LEU A 74 8.15 -3.80 0.32
C LEU A 74 8.94 -3.94 1.63
N LEU A 75 10.23 -3.63 1.61
CA LEU A 75 11.08 -3.65 2.79
C LEU A 75 10.59 -2.65 3.84
N GLY A 76 10.16 -1.45 3.45
CA GLY A 76 9.56 -0.47 4.34
C GLY A 76 8.32 -1.02 5.06
N LEU A 77 7.41 -1.69 4.33
CA LEU A 77 6.23 -2.35 4.90
C LEU A 77 6.61 -3.48 5.87
N MET A 78 7.59 -4.31 5.50
CA MET A 78 8.11 -5.38 6.35
C MET A 78 8.75 -4.84 7.64
N MET A 79 9.50 -3.74 7.55
CA MET A 79 10.11 -3.10 8.72
C MET A 79 9.07 -2.58 9.71
N LYS A 80 7.94 -2.03 9.24
CA LYS A 80 6.85 -1.56 10.13
C LYS A 80 6.09 -2.74 10.76
N LEU A 81 5.98 -3.86 10.06
CA LEU A 81 5.24 -5.03 10.54
C LEU A 81 6.00 -5.82 11.63
N TYR A 82 7.32 -5.71 11.69
CA TYR A 82 8.15 -6.46 12.64
C TYR A 82 7.91 -6.11 14.13
N LYS A 83 7.38 -4.93 14.45
CA LYS A 83 6.97 -4.56 15.82
C LYS A 83 5.50 -4.15 15.85
N PRO A 84 4.57 -5.10 16.05
CA PRO A 84 3.15 -4.82 16.00
C PRO A 84 2.69 -4.05 17.26
N THR A 85 2.23 -2.82 17.06
CA THR A 85 1.21 -2.19 17.91
C THR A 85 -0.17 -2.45 17.28
N GLU A 86 -1.27 -2.42 18.04
CA GLU A 86 -2.60 -2.74 17.48
C GLU A 86 -2.97 -1.86 16.26
N SER A 87 -2.62 -0.56 16.32
CA SER A 87 -2.80 0.37 15.20
C SER A 87 -1.94 0.01 13.98
N ASN A 88 -0.66 -0.36 14.19
CA ASN A 88 0.22 -0.79 13.09
C ASN A 88 -0.34 -2.04 12.39
N MET A 89 -0.88 -3.01 13.12
CA MET A 89 -1.41 -4.24 12.53
C MET A 89 -2.50 -3.99 11.50
N LEU A 90 -3.48 -3.13 11.82
CA LEU A 90 -4.60 -2.87 10.92
C LEU A 90 -4.17 -2.11 9.66
N PHE A 91 -3.41 -1.03 9.84
CA PHE A 91 -3.08 -0.14 8.74
C PHE A 91 -1.85 -0.57 7.94
N ASP A 92 -0.79 -1.09 8.57
CA ASP A 92 0.38 -1.64 7.85
C ASP A 92 0.04 -2.98 7.21
N GLY A 93 -0.79 -3.81 7.86
CA GLY A 93 -1.29 -5.06 7.28
C GLY A 93 -2.14 -4.82 6.03
N ALA A 94 -3.09 -3.88 6.09
CA ALA A 94 -3.88 -3.50 4.92
C ALA A 94 -3.01 -2.88 3.80
N SER A 95 -2.05 -2.03 4.17
CA SER A 95 -1.10 -1.45 3.21
C SER A 95 -0.25 -2.53 2.51
N LEU A 96 0.16 -3.58 3.25
CA LEU A 96 0.90 -4.70 2.69
C LEU A 96 0.07 -5.51 1.69
N VAL A 97 -1.18 -5.83 2.03
CA VAL A 97 -2.08 -6.57 1.13
C VAL A 97 -2.33 -5.77 -0.15
N LEU A 98 -2.61 -4.47 -0.04
CA LEU A 98 -2.75 -3.60 -1.20
C LEU A 98 -1.46 -3.56 -2.04
N TYR A 99 -0.30 -3.44 -1.40
CA TYR A 99 0.98 -3.43 -2.11
C TYR A 99 1.23 -4.75 -2.87
N MET A 100 0.90 -5.90 -2.26
CA MET A 100 1.00 -7.21 -2.91
C MET A 100 0.01 -7.37 -4.08
N CYS A 101 -1.19 -6.82 -3.96
CA CYS A 101 -2.14 -6.73 -5.06
C CYS A 101 -1.52 -5.94 -6.23
N GLY A 102 -0.89 -4.79 -5.95
CA GLY A 102 -0.16 -4.00 -6.93
C GLY A 102 0.96 -4.78 -7.62
N ILE A 103 1.78 -5.51 -6.87
CA ILE A 103 2.83 -6.39 -7.42
C ILE A 103 2.22 -7.47 -8.33
N THR A 104 1.11 -8.07 -7.92
CA THR A 104 0.43 -9.11 -8.70
C THR A 104 -0.08 -8.54 -10.03
N VAL A 105 -0.75 -7.39 -10.03
CA VAL A 105 -1.22 -6.72 -11.25
C VAL A 105 -0.04 -6.31 -12.13
N TYR A 106 1.06 -5.82 -11.55
CA TYR A 106 2.27 -5.50 -12.30
C TYR A 106 2.83 -6.71 -13.05
N ILE A 107 3.00 -7.85 -12.36
CA ILE A 107 3.57 -9.06 -12.97
C ILE A 107 2.57 -9.69 -13.97
N ALA A 108 1.32 -9.85 -13.55
CA ALA A 108 0.33 -10.60 -14.32
C ALA A 108 -0.19 -9.83 -15.52
N ASN A 109 -0.29 -8.50 -15.44
CA ASN A 109 -0.92 -7.69 -16.48
C ASN A 109 0.09 -6.81 -17.21
N ILE A 110 0.93 -6.05 -16.49
CA ILE A 110 1.83 -5.08 -17.12
C ILE A 110 3.00 -5.77 -17.81
N VAL A 111 3.72 -6.66 -17.10
CA VAL A 111 4.87 -7.39 -17.67
C VAL A 111 4.43 -8.30 -18.81
N LYS A 112 3.32 -9.05 -18.64
CA LYS A 112 2.79 -9.90 -19.70
C LYS A 112 2.27 -9.08 -20.88
N GLY A 113 1.53 -8.00 -20.63
CA GLY A 113 1.01 -7.16 -21.72
C GLY A 113 2.11 -6.48 -22.53
N LEU A 114 3.20 -6.02 -21.90
CA LEU A 114 4.38 -5.51 -22.62
C LEU A 114 5.02 -6.55 -23.54
N ARG A 115 5.08 -7.82 -23.11
CA ARG A 115 5.58 -8.93 -23.95
C ARG A 115 4.65 -9.17 -25.14
N ILE A 116 3.34 -9.27 -24.91
CA ILE A 116 2.34 -9.48 -25.96
C ILE A 116 2.39 -8.35 -27.01
N VAL A 117 2.47 -7.09 -26.57
CA VAL A 117 2.57 -5.93 -27.48
C VAL A 117 3.86 -5.99 -28.30
N THR A 118 4.97 -6.43 -27.69
CA THR A 118 6.26 -6.55 -28.39
C THR A 118 6.26 -7.69 -29.39
N GLU A 119 5.71 -8.85 -29.02
CA GLU A 119 5.53 -10.01 -29.90
C GLU A 119 4.57 -9.70 -31.05
N GLY A 120 3.61 -8.78 -30.84
CA GLY A 120 2.66 -8.35 -31.87
C GLY A 120 1.60 -9.41 -32.19
N ASP A 121 1.60 -10.51 -31.46
CA ASP A 121 0.71 -11.65 -31.69
C ASP A 121 -0.70 -11.42 -31.14
N TYR A 122 -0.85 -10.64 -30.07
CA TYR A 122 -2.16 -10.30 -29.46
C TYR A 122 -3.08 -11.53 -29.26
N GLY A 123 -2.49 -12.69 -28.97
CA GLY A 123 -3.23 -13.94 -28.82
C GLY A 123 -3.67 -14.58 -30.13
N ALA A 124 -3.11 -14.20 -31.29
CA ALA A 124 -3.35 -14.87 -32.57
C ALA A 124 -2.73 -16.28 -32.59
N SER A 125 -1.56 -16.50 -31.98
CA SER A 125 -0.98 -17.83 -31.77
C SER A 125 -1.77 -18.62 -30.73
N ALA A 126 -2.17 -18.01 -29.61
CA ALA A 126 -3.01 -18.66 -28.61
C ALA A 126 -4.41 -19.03 -29.14
N ALA A 127 -4.97 -18.23 -30.05
CA ALA A 127 -6.21 -18.51 -30.77
C ALA A 127 -6.02 -19.63 -31.80
N ALA A 128 -4.90 -19.65 -32.51
CA ALA A 128 -4.55 -20.72 -33.45
C ALA A 128 -4.27 -22.05 -32.74
N ASP A 129 -3.58 -22.02 -31.60
CA ASP A 129 -3.29 -23.17 -30.75
C ASP A 129 -4.54 -23.67 -30.04
N ALA A 130 -5.43 -22.78 -29.57
CA ALA A 130 -6.73 -23.15 -29.03
C ALA A 130 -7.67 -23.72 -30.11
N ALA A 131 -7.64 -23.18 -31.33
CA ALA A 131 -8.39 -23.73 -32.47
C ALA A 131 -7.83 -25.09 -32.93
N ALA A 132 -6.51 -25.29 -32.91
CA ALA A 132 -5.86 -26.56 -33.19
C ALA A 132 -6.14 -27.61 -32.09
N ALA A 133 -6.13 -27.20 -30.81
CA ALA A 133 -6.50 -28.03 -29.68
C ALA A 133 -8.00 -28.40 -29.69
N ALA A 134 -8.88 -27.46 -30.05
CA ALA A 134 -10.31 -27.72 -30.23
C ALA A 134 -10.59 -28.63 -31.44
N ALA A 135 -9.84 -28.50 -32.55
CA ALA A 135 -9.93 -29.40 -33.69
C ALA A 135 -9.43 -30.83 -33.36
N ALA A 136 -8.41 -30.96 -32.50
CA ALA A 136 -7.94 -32.24 -31.98
C ALA A 136 -8.91 -32.88 -30.96
N ALA A 137 -9.55 -32.07 -30.12
CA ALA A 137 -10.59 -32.51 -29.19
C ALA A 137 -11.88 -32.96 -29.92
N ALA A 138 -12.27 -32.25 -30.99
CA ALA A 138 -13.40 -32.64 -31.84
C ALA A 138 -13.18 -33.98 -32.57
N ALA A 139 -11.93 -34.39 -32.78
CA ALA A 139 -11.58 -35.68 -33.38
C ALA A 139 -11.57 -36.86 -32.37
N SER A 140 -11.59 -36.58 -31.06
CA SER A 140 -11.51 -37.59 -29.99
C SER A 140 -12.82 -37.86 -29.25
N GLY A 141 -13.87 -37.06 -29.49
CA GLY A 141 -15.23 -37.39 -29.08
C GLY A 141 -15.49 -37.38 -27.56
N GLU A 142 -14.78 -36.55 -26.80
CA GLU A 142 -15.02 -36.33 -25.37
C GLU A 142 -15.71 -34.97 -25.13
N SER A 143 -16.69 -34.97 -24.23
CA SER A 143 -17.72 -33.94 -24.04
C SER A 143 -17.27 -32.64 -23.33
N GLU A 144 -17.98 -31.57 -23.70
CA GLU A 144 -17.79 -30.12 -23.55
C GLU A 144 -17.69 -29.48 -22.13
N ASP A 145 -17.43 -30.21 -21.04
CA ASP A 145 -17.50 -29.63 -19.68
C ASP A 145 -16.21 -29.81 -18.85
N ASP A 146 -15.06 -29.27 -19.29
CA ASP A 146 -14.01 -28.82 -18.35
C ASP A 146 -12.93 -27.96 -19.03
N VAL A 147 -12.52 -26.90 -18.32
CA VAL A 147 -11.34 -26.06 -18.56
C VAL A 147 -11.38 -25.04 -19.73
N GLY A 148 -11.72 -23.79 -19.39
CA GLY A 148 -10.92 -22.65 -19.88
C GLY A 148 -11.53 -21.71 -20.92
N SER A 149 -12.85 -21.46 -20.89
CA SER A 149 -13.54 -20.52 -21.79
C SER A 149 -13.28 -19.01 -21.55
N VAL A 150 -12.07 -18.59 -21.16
CA VAL A 150 -11.74 -17.15 -21.04
C VAL A 150 -10.32 -16.79 -21.48
N GLN A 151 -9.78 -17.43 -22.51
CA GLN A 151 -8.80 -16.72 -23.35
C GLN A 151 -9.60 -16.07 -24.49
N GLN A 152 -10.39 -15.06 -24.14
CA GLN A 152 -11.00 -14.18 -25.12
C GLN A 152 -9.86 -13.69 -26.02
N VAL A 153 -9.92 -14.00 -27.32
CA VAL A 153 -8.94 -13.56 -28.30
C VAL A 153 -9.01 -12.03 -28.33
N LEU A 154 -8.20 -11.38 -27.51
CA LEU A 154 -8.20 -9.94 -27.32
C LEU A 154 -7.61 -9.32 -28.58
N GLY A 155 -8.40 -8.53 -29.29
CA GLY A 155 -7.87 -7.74 -30.39
C GLY A 155 -6.73 -6.84 -29.92
N ARG A 156 -5.91 -6.36 -30.87
CA ARG A 156 -4.82 -5.39 -30.60
C ARG A 156 -5.28 -4.25 -29.69
N GLU A 157 -6.44 -3.68 -29.99
CA GLU A 157 -7.03 -2.57 -29.25
C GLU A 157 -7.46 -2.98 -27.83
N ASP A 158 -8.07 -4.15 -27.68
CA ASP A 158 -8.54 -4.64 -26.38
C ASP A 158 -7.37 -4.98 -25.46
N SER A 159 -6.29 -5.53 -26.00
CA SER A 159 -5.05 -5.76 -25.26
C SER A 159 -4.47 -4.45 -24.71
N MET A 160 -4.49 -3.38 -25.51
CA MET A 160 -4.05 -2.05 -25.06
C MET A 160 -5.00 -1.43 -24.03
N LYS A 161 -6.32 -1.61 -24.17
CA LYS A 161 -7.30 -1.18 -23.16
C LYS A 161 -7.14 -1.92 -21.83
N VAL A 162 -6.84 -3.23 -21.87
CA VAL A 162 -6.55 -4.02 -20.66
C VAL A 162 -5.29 -3.53 -19.95
N LEU A 163 -4.25 -3.14 -20.71
CA LEU A 163 -3.04 -2.52 -20.16
C LEU A 163 -3.35 -1.16 -19.50
N ALA A 164 -4.08 -0.28 -20.19
CA ALA A 164 -4.51 1.01 -19.64
C ALA A 164 -5.37 0.84 -18.37
N ALA A 165 -6.28 -0.12 -18.36
CA ALA A 165 -7.11 -0.43 -17.20
C ALA A 165 -6.25 -0.93 -16.03
N SER A 166 -5.22 -1.73 -16.31
CA SER A 166 -4.27 -2.22 -15.31
C SER A 166 -3.46 -1.07 -14.68
N ASN A 167 -3.04 -0.08 -15.45
CA ASN A 167 -2.40 1.14 -14.92
C ASN A 167 -3.33 1.90 -13.98
N THR A 168 -4.61 2.01 -14.33
CA THR A 168 -5.63 2.67 -13.51
C THR A 168 -5.85 1.94 -12.17
N ILE A 169 -5.96 0.61 -12.21
CA ILE A 169 -6.10 -0.22 -11.01
C ILE A 169 -4.86 -0.05 -10.12
N LEU A 170 -3.65 -0.09 -10.71
CA LEU A 170 -2.40 0.17 -10.00
C LEU A 170 -2.39 1.54 -9.33
N ALA A 171 -2.85 2.59 -10.01
CA ALA A 171 -2.93 3.93 -9.44
C ALA A 171 -3.86 3.96 -8.22
N LEU A 172 -5.05 3.35 -8.31
CA LEU A 172 -6.02 3.31 -7.20
C LEU A 172 -5.46 2.55 -6.00
N VAL A 173 -4.80 1.42 -6.23
CA VAL A 173 -4.16 0.61 -5.18
C VAL A 173 -3.04 1.39 -4.49
N LEU A 174 -2.17 2.07 -5.25
CA LEU A 174 -1.07 2.87 -4.72
C LEU A 174 -1.57 4.12 -3.97
N ILE A 175 -2.62 4.78 -4.45
CA ILE A 175 -3.31 5.85 -3.72
C ILE A 175 -3.88 5.31 -2.41
N GLY A 176 -4.48 4.11 -2.43
CA GLY A 176 -4.94 3.42 -1.23
C GLY A 176 -3.84 3.24 -0.19
N VAL A 177 -2.64 2.83 -0.62
CA VAL A 177 -1.45 2.74 0.26
C VAL A 177 -1.11 4.11 0.85
N LEU A 178 -1.07 5.19 0.05
CA LEU A 178 -0.79 6.54 0.57
C LEU A 178 -1.84 7.01 1.58
N VAL A 179 -3.12 6.76 1.31
CA VAL A 179 -4.22 7.11 2.21
C VAL A 179 -4.09 6.37 3.54
N LEU A 180 -3.75 5.08 3.52
CA LEU A 180 -3.51 4.31 4.75
C LEU A 180 -2.30 4.82 5.53
N GLN A 181 -1.18 5.12 4.84
CA GLN A 181 0.00 5.68 5.50
C GLN A 181 -0.28 7.07 6.11
N ALA A 182 -1.06 7.91 5.43
CA ALA A 182 -1.52 9.19 5.97
C ALA A 182 -2.49 9.01 7.15
N GLY A 183 -3.37 8.01 7.06
CA GLY A 183 -4.30 7.63 8.14
C GLY A 183 -3.57 7.20 9.40
N GLN A 184 -2.52 6.41 9.27
CA GLN A 184 -1.64 6.06 10.39
C GLN A 184 -0.97 7.27 10.99
N TRP A 185 -0.39 8.12 10.15
CA TRP A 185 0.27 9.34 10.63
C TRP A 185 -0.70 10.22 11.43
N TYR A 186 -1.95 10.35 10.97
CA TYR A 186 -2.99 11.07 11.69
C TYR A 186 -3.40 10.38 13.00
N ALA A 187 -3.60 9.06 12.98
CA ALA A 187 -3.95 8.27 14.18
C ALA A 187 -2.85 8.34 15.24
N ASP A 188 -1.59 8.19 14.83
CA ASP A 188 -0.43 8.29 15.69
C ASP A 188 -0.33 9.70 16.31
N ARG A 189 -0.51 10.75 15.51
CA ARG A 189 -0.44 12.13 16.01
C ARG A 189 -1.55 12.45 17.01
N LYS A 190 -2.76 11.91 16.80
CA LYS A 190 -3.86 12.05 17.76
C LYS A 190 -3.57 11.29 19.06
N SER A 191 -3.05 10.07 18.97
CA SER A 191 -2.68 9.28 20.16
C SER A 191 -1.59 9.95 21.00
N GLN A 192 -0.62 10.62 20.36
CA GLN A 192 0.43 11.38 21.04
C GLN A 192 -0.14 12.60 21.79
N GLN A 193 -1.07 13.33 21.17
CA GLN A 193 -1.74 14.46 21.83
C GLN A 193 -2.54 14.00 23.06
N GLU A 194 -3.27 12.89 22.95
CA GLU A 194 -4.03 12.32 24.06
C GLU A 194 -3.10 11.87 25.21
N ALA A 195 -1.98 11.23 24.90
CA ALA A 195 -0.99 10.82 25.90
C ALA A 195 -0.31 12.01 26.62
N GLU A 196 0.02 13.08 25.89
CA GLU A 196 0.58 14.30 26.49
C GLU A 196 -0.41 15.01 27.41
N LEU A 197 -1.69 15.07 27.04
CA LEU A 197 -2.74 15.65 27.86
C LEU A 197 -2.95 14.86 29.17
N ILE A 198 -2.95 13.53 29.09
CA ILE A 198 -3.04 12.67 30.29
C ILE A 198 -1.83 12.89 31.19
N ARG A 199 -0.62 12.86 30.63
CA ARG A 199 0.62 13.09 31.38
C ARG A 199 0.65 14.46 32.05
N LYS A 200 0.23 15.53 31.35
CA LYS A 200 0.16 16.88 31.92
C LYS A 200 -0.84 16.95 33.08
N LYS A 201 -1.99 16.28 32.96
CA LYS A 201 -3.00 16.20 34.02
C LYS A 201 -2.50 15.42 35.24
N GLU A 202 -1.74 14.34 35.02
CA GLU A 202 -1.08 13.59 36.09
C GLU A 202 -0.03 14.44 36.81
N GLU A 203 0.83 15.15 36.08
CA GLU A 203 1.83 16.07 36.63
C GLU A 203 1.19 17.20 37.46
N GLU A 204 0.14 17.86 36.93
CA GLU A 204 -0.61 18.90 37.66
C GLU A 204 -1.29 18.36 38.93
N SER A 205 -1.80 17.12 38.89
CA SER A 205 -2.41 16.48 40.07
C SER A 205 -1.38 16.10 41.14
N ALA A 206 -0.20 15.65 40.73
CA ALA A 206 0.90 15.32 41.64
C ALA A 206 1.52 16.58 42.26
N GLU A 207 1.58 17.69 41.52
CA GLU A 207 2.05 18.98 42.03
C GLU A 207 1.07 19.57 43.06
N LYS A 208 -0.24 19.47 42.82
CA LYS A 208 -1.26 19.86 43.82
C LYS A 208 -1.17 19.04 45.10
N ASP A 209 -1.03 17.71 45.04
CA ASP A 209 -0.89 16.86 46.24
C ASP A 209 0.40 17.16 47.04
N ARG A 210 1.49 17.54 46.35
CA ARG A 210 2.73 18.00 47.01
C ARG A 210 2.55 19.35 47.70
N THR A 211 1.82 20.27 47.08
CA THR A 211 1.60 21.63 47.61
C THR A 211 0.62 21.63 48.80
N ASP A 212 -0.40 20.76 48.79
CA ASP A 212 -1.34 20.57 49.91
C ASP A 212 -0.66 19.91 51.13
N LYS A 213 0.32 19.02 50.92
CA LYS A 213 1.11 18.43 52.01
C LYS A 213 2.05 19.44 52.69
N ASP A 214 2.57 20.41 51.95
CA ASP A 214 3.52 21.40 52.48
C ASP A 214 2.82 22.57 53.22
N THR A 215 1.52 22.78 52.97
CA THR A 215 0.71 23.86 53.60
C THR A 215 -0.08 23.43 54.85
N SER A 216 -0.11 22.14 55.22
CA SER A 216 -0.71 21.68 56.50
C SER A 216 0.17 22.05 57.71
N PRO A 217 -0.26 22.95 58.62
CA PRO A 217 0.57 23.38 59.75
C PRO A 217 0.63 22.31 60.84
N LYS A 218 1.85 22.08 61.38
CA LYS A 218 2.09 21.38 62.64
C LYS A 218 1.26 22.02 63.77
N THR A 219 0.11 21.45 64.10
CA THR A 219 -0.56 21.76 65.37
C THR A 219 -1.03 20.49 66.06
N ALA A 220 -0.70 20.42 67.36
CA ALA A 220 -1.24 19.53 68.38
C ALA A 220 -0.75 18.06 68.38
N ARG A 221 0.31 17.81 69.16
CA ARG A 221 0.42 16.54 69.91
C ARG A 221 1.20 16.72 71.20
N GLN A 222 0.49 17.02 72.30
CA GLN A 222 0.60 16.30 73.58
C GLN A 222 -0.32 16.92 74.63
N SER A 223 -1.50 16.31 74.79
CA SER A 223 -2.20 16.30 76.07
C SER A 223 -2.57 14.85 76.41
N SER A 224 -2.43 14.54 77.69
CA SER A 224 -2.88 13.33 78.41
C SER A 224 -2.06 12.03 78.25
N SER A 225 -1.21 11.74 79.24
CA SER A 225 -1.52 10.70 80.24
C SER A 225 -0.37 10.51 81.26
N SER A 226 -0.67 10.75 82.53
CA SER A 226 -0.47 9.79 83.63
C SER A 226 -0.51 10.53 84.98
N ALA A 227 -1.66 10.43 85.63
CA ALA A 227 -1.75 10.54 87.07
C ALA A 227 -1.40 9.16 87.65
N ALA A 228 -0.28 9.02 88.36
CA ALA A 228 -0.06 7.96 89.35
C ALA A 228 1.22 8.19 90.18
N SER A 229 1.04 8.29 91.51
CA SER A 229 2.07 8.18 92.57
C SER A 229 3.17 9.27 92.62
N LYS A 230 3.62 9.80 93.75
CA LYS A 230 3.48 9.42 95.16
C LYS A 230 3.83 10.62 96.04
N LYS A 231 3.23 10.62 97.23
CA LYS A 231 3.27 11.57 98.34
C LYS A 231 4.49 11.31 99.24
N LYS A 232 5.09 12.37 99.79
CA LYS A 232 6.06 12.41 100.92
C LYS A 232 7.39 11.66 100.66
N GLN A 233 8.55 12.11 101.10
CA GLN A 233 8.93 12.95 102.23
C GLN A 233 10.33 13.51 101.99
#